data_AF-A0AAE7CPD5-F1
#
_entry.id   AF-A0AAE7CPD5-F1
#
_cell.length_a   1.000
_cell.length_b   1.000
_cell.length_c   1.000
_cell.angle_alpha   90.00
_cell.angle_beta   90.00
_cell.angle_gamma   90.00
#
_symmetry.space_group_name_H-M   'P 1'
#
loop_
_entity.id
_entity.type
_entity.pdbx_description
1 polymer ?
#
loop_
_entity_poly.entity_id
_entity_poly.type
_entity_poly.pdbx_seq_one_letter_code
_entity_poly.pdbx_strand_id
1 'polypeptide(L)'
;MIDGKKVVAWTPYGRVRTYSILIKYLERDVRRGLIDEAWAYMNTDPIGQEADIAYAHQLNEQYPWFHLKHRPEGIDLGNLPKQRYTGLAYREMTDPNAVYLRLDDDVVYLHESAVENLVRARLQMPAPTAVFPVIFNNALCSYFLQVCRKVPLEWGEVKPYCMDPIGWASGPFAVKLHELLLGHIETGTVEELYLYQDFPVQNPNDGSNGMQFSVSCFASLGSMYADLPDGPGVLVPDEEESWTTVHRPLAIGVPNILRGDAIVSHYSFFTQGPFLNAAGILDRYREVAEKL
;
A
#
# COMPACT_ATOMS: atom_id res chain seq x y z
N MET A 1 18.53 -1.40 -6.33
CA MET A 1 19.09 -0.47 -5.32
C MET A 1 18.79 0.96 -5.76
N ILE A 2 18.23 1.78 -4.88
CA ILE A 2 18.03 3.22 -5.11
C ILE A 2 18.88 3.98 -4.10
N ASP A 3 19.73 4.88 -4.59
CA ASP A 3 20.67 5.68 -3.77
C ASP A 3 21.50 4.85 -2.78
N GLY A 4 21.95 3.67 -3.22
CA GLY A 4 22.77 2.77 -2.40
C GLY A 4 21.99 2.01 -1.32
N LYS A 5 20.65 2.05 -1.32
CA LYS A 5 19.79 1.27 -0.43
C LYS A 5 19.06 0.15 -1.17
N LYS A 6 18.94 -1.00 -0.50
CA LYS A 6 18.18 -2.15 -0.99
C LYS A 6 16.69 -1.83 -0.91
N VAL A 7 15.94 -2.14 -1.96
CA VAL A 7 14.49 -1.93 -2.00
C VAL A 7 13.81 -3.29 -1.99
N VAL A 8 13.06 -3.56 -0.93
CA VAL A 8 12.26 -4.79 -0.78
C VAL A 8 10.80 -4.40 -0.88
N ALA A 9 10.14 -4.75 -1.98
CA ALA A 9 8.69 -4.71 -2.03
C ALA A 9 8.12 -5.85 -1.20
N TRP A 10 7.09 -5.62 -0.40
CA TRP A 10 6.49 -6.69 0.39
C TRP A 10 4.98 -6.56 0.48
N THR A 11 4.32 -7.70 0.53
CA THR A 11 2.86 -7.81 0.49
C THR A 11 2.34 -8.83 1.50
N PRO A 12 1.36 -8.47 2.34
CA PRO A 12 0.51 -9.46 3.00
C PRO A 12 -0.33 -10.18 1.94
N TYR A 13 0.16 -11.32 1.45
CA TYR A 13 -0.41 -12.02 0.31
C TYR A 13 -1.65 -12.83 0.71
N GLY A 14 -2.75 -12.65 -0.01
CA GLY A 14 -3.98 -13.38 0.25
C GLY A 14 -4.70 -13.91 -0.99
N ARG A 15 -4.58 -13.30 -2.17
CA ARG A 15 -5.48 -13.56 -3.30
C ARG A 15 -4.81 -13.47 -4.68
N VAL A 16 -4.88 -14.54 -5.47
CA VAL A 16 -4.39 -14.58 -6.86
C VAL A 16 -5.11 -13.59 -7.78
N ARG A 17 -6.41 -13.38 -7.53
CA ARG A 17 -7.32 -12.60 -8.40
C ARG A 17 -6.79 -11.20 -8.70
N THR A 18 -6.20 -10.55 -7.70
CA THR A 18 -5.63 -9.20 -7.79
C THR A 18 -4.10 -9.23 -7.83
N TYR A 19 -3.47 -10.16 -7.10
CA TYR A 19 -2.01 -10.24 -7.08
C TYR A 19 -1.40 -10.61 -8.45
N SER A 20 -2.15 -11.32 -9.30
CA SER A 20 -1.78 -11.57 -10.70
C SER A 20 -1.61 -10.28 -11.54
N ILE A 21 -2.20 -9.16 -11.12
CA ILE A 21 -1.97 -7.83 -11.69
C ILE A 21 -0.74 -7.19 -11.03
N LEU A 22 -0.67 -7.16 -9.70
CA LEU A 22 0.44 -6.55 -8.96
C LEU A 22 1.80 -7.10 -9.38
N ILE A 23 1.91 -8.42 -9.56
CA ILE A 23 3.17 -9.08 -9.91
C ILE A 23 3.76 -8.58 -11.25
N LYS A 24 2.93 -8.12 -12.19
CA LYS A 24 3.39 -7.54 -13.46
C LYS A 24 4.13 -6.22 -13.25
N TYR A 25 3.63 -5.37 -12.35
CA TYR A 25 4.29 -4.12 -11.98
C TYR A 25 5.55 -4.36 -11.15
N LEU A 26 5.52 -5.33 -10.23
CA LEU A 26 6.71 -5.74 -9.49
C LEU A 26 7.82 -6.23 -10.44
N GLU A 27 7.47 -7.09 -11.41
CA GLU A 27 8.40 -7.57 -12.42
C GLU A 27 8.97 -6.42 -13.27
N ARG A 28 8.12 -5.48 -13.72
CA ARG A 28 8.55 -4.26 -14.42
C ARG A 28 9.60 -3.49 -13.61
N ASP A 29 9.35 -3.25 -12.34
CA ASP A 29 10.21 -2.41 -11.51
C ASP A 29 11.47 -3.15 -11.01
N VAL A 30 11.43 -4.49 -10.93
CA VAL A 30 12.64 -5.32 -10.79
C VAL A 30 13.51 -5.21 -12.04
N ARG A 31 12.94 -5.35 -13.24
CA ARG A 31 13.69 -5.23 -14.52
C ARG A 31 14.34 -3.85 -14.68
N ARG A 32 13.70 -2.81 -14.16
CA ARG A 32 14.22 -1.44 -14.13
C ARG A 32 15.25 -1.18 -13.02
N GLY A 33 15.50 -2.15 -12.14
CA GLY A 33 16.45 -2.04 -11.03
C GLY A 33 15.94 -1.21 -9.84
N LEU A 34 14.65 -0.89 -9.80
CA LEU A 34 14.01 -0.10 -8.75
C LEU A 34 13.63 -0.96 -7.53
N ILE A 35 13.34 -2.24 -7.75
CA ILE A 35 13.06 -3.24 -6.70
C ILE A 35 14.14 -4.32 -6.77
N ASP A 36 14.75 -4.65 -5.64
CA ASP A 36 15.75 -5.71 -5.54
C ASP A 36 15.09 -7.07 -5.24
N GLU A 37 14.09 -7.07 -4.36
CA GLU A 37 13.35 -8.28 -3.97
C GLU A 37 11.86 -7.97 -3.77
N ALA A 38 11.01 -8.96 -4.05
CA ALA A 38 9.59 -8.94 -3.74
C ALA A 38 9.26 -10.05 -2.73
N TRP A 39 8.69 -9.70 -1.59
CA TRP A 39 8.30 -10.63 -0.53
C TRP A 39 6.79 -10.78 -0.47
N ALA A 40 6.29 -12.01 -0.65
CA ALA A 40 4.91 -12.34 -0.35
C ALA A 40 4.86 -12.95 1.05
N TYR A 41 4.35 -12.22 2.03
CA TYR A 41 4.11 -12.75 3.37
C TYR A 41 2.75 -13.45 3.40
N MET A 42 2.78 -14.78 3.52
CA MET A 42 1.62 -15.64 3.37
C MET A 42 0.56 -15.32 4.43
N ASN A 43 -0.49 -14.64 4.00
CA ASN A 43 -1.65 -14.29 4.80
C ASN A 43 -2.91 -15.02 4.30
N THR A 44 -2.78 -16.32 4.04
CA THR A 44 -3.86 -17.20 3.60
C THR A 44 -4.31 -18.15 4.71
N ASP A 45 -5.46 -18.79 4.53
CA ASP A 45 -5.93 -19.90 5.36
C ASP A 45 -5.78 -21.22 4.59
N PRO A 46 -5.45 -22.34 5.25
CA PRO A 46 -5.17 -23.60 4.57
C PRO A 46 -6.40 -24.23 3.89
N ILE A 47 -7.61 -23.80 4.25
CA ILE A 47 -8.87 -24.30 3.70
C ILE A 47 -9.56 -23.15 2.96
N GLY A 48 -9.94 -23.38 1.70
CA GLY A 48 -10.66 -22.42 0.87
C GLY A 48 -9.78 -21.39 0.14
N GLN A 49 -8.46 -21.45 0.32
CA GLN A 49 -7.47 -20.61 -0.39
C GLN A 49 -6.35 -21.43 -1.01
N GLU A 50 -6.61 -22.71 -1.32
CA GLU A 50 -5.62 -23.65 -1.86
C GLU A 50 -5.04 -23.15 -3.19
N ALA A 51 -5.86 -22.53 -4.04
CA ALA A 51 -5.42 -21.95 -5.31
C ALA A 51 -4.53 -20.71 -5.09
N ASP A 52 -4.84 -19.88 -4.10
CA ASP A 52 -4.02 -18.71 -3.75
C ASP A 52 -2.65 -19.17 -3.22
N ILE A 53 -2.63 -20.20 -2.36
CA ILE A 53 -1.40 -20.80 -1.82
C ILE A 53 -0.55 -21.40 -2.96
N ALA A 54 -1.16 -22.20 -3.83
CA ALA A 54 -0.46 -22.83 -4.95
C ALA A 54 0.17 -21.79 -5.89
N TYR A 55 -0.55 -20.69 -6.18
CA TYR A 55 -0.03 -19.62 -7.01
C TYR A 55 1.18 -18.93 -6.39
N ALA A 56 1.18 -18.66 -5.08
CA ALA A 56 2.33 -18.08 -4.40
C ALA A 56 3.57 -18.99 -4.44
N HIS A 57 3.40 -20.29 -4.27
CA HIS A 57 4.49 -21.26 -4.44
C HIS A 57 5.01 -21.30 -5.88
N GLN A 58 4.12 -21.27 -6.87
CA GLN A 58 4.49 -21.18 -8.28
C GLN A 58 5.34 -19.93 -8.56
N LEU A 59 4.95 -18.76 -8.05
CA LEU A 59 5.72 -17.52 -8.22
C LEU A 59 7.11 -17.62 -7.60
N ASN A 60 7.23 -18.23 -6.41
CA ASN A 60 8.50 -18.42 -5.71
C ASN A 60 9.43 -19.41 -6.42
N GLU A 61 8.89 -20.39 -7.14
CA GLU A 61 9.68 -21.29 -8.00
C GLU A 61 10.07 -20.61 -9.32
N GLN A 62 9.19 -19.77 -9.86
CA GLN A 62 9.36 -19.14 -11.17
C GLN A 62 10.34 -17.97 -11.16
N TYR A 63 10.33 -17.13 -10.12
CA TYR A 63 11.05 -15.86 -10.11
C TYR A 63 12.13 -15.83 -9.02
N PRO A 64 13.42 -15.65 -9.36
CA PRO A 64 14.51 -15.65 -8.37
C PRO A 64 14.50 -14.42 -7.46
N TRP A 65 13.83 -13.34 -7.86
CA TRP A 65 13.65 -12.10 -7.09
C TRP A 65 12.41 -12.14 -6.19
N PHE A 66 11.59 -13.19 -6.27
CA PHE A 66 10.40 -13.37 -5.47
C PHE A 66 10.67 -14.31 -4.30
N HIS A 67 10.23 -13.93 -3.11
CA HIS A 67 10.43 -14.70 -1.90
C HIS A 67 9.11 -14.87 -1.15
N LEU A 68 8.66 -16.12 -1.03
CA LEU A 68 7.55 -16.48 -0.19
C LEU A 68 8.01 -16.55 1.29
N LYS A 69 7.34 -15.79 2.15
CA LYS A 69 7.56 -15.75 3.60
C LYS A 69 6.35 -16.35 4.31
N HIS A 70 6.58 -17.16 5.32
CA HIS A 70 5.50 -17.84 6.05
C HIS A 70 5.28 -17.21 7.42
N ARG A 71 4.05 -17.32 7.93
CA ARG A 71 3.78 -17.00 9.34
C ARG A 71 4.68 -17.85 10.24
N PRO A 72 5.19 -17.32 11.36
CA PRO A 72 5.97 -18.12 12.29
C PRO A 72 5.18 -19.33 12.80
N GLU A 73 5.83 -20.49 12.86
CA GLU A 73 5.21 -21.70 13.39
C GLU A 73 4.81 -21.53 14.86
N GLY A 74 3.68 -22.14 15.24
CA GLY A 74 3.21 -22.15 16.62
C GLY A 74 2.60 -20.83 17.12
N ILE A 75 2.51 -19.80 16.28
CA ILE A 75 1.77 -18.57 16.60
C ILE A 75 0.33 -18.70 16.13
N ASP A 76 -0.59 -18.80 17.10
CA ASP A 76 -2.03 -18.72 16.90
C ASP A 76 -2.57 -17.48 17.65
N LEU A 77 -3.06 -16.51 16.90
CA LEU A 77 -3.69 -15.29 17.43
C LEU A 77 -5.19 -15.52 17.78
N GLY A 78 -5.68 -16.74 17.65
CA GLY A 78 -7.04 -17.14 17.98
C GLY A 78 -8.08 -16.41 17.13
N ASN A 79 -9.09 -15.84 17.79
CA ASN A 79 -10.19 -15.13 17.13
C ASN A 79 -9.84 -13.67 16.77
N LEU A 80 -8.58 -13.26 16.90
CA LEU A 80 -8.17 -11.91 16.49
C LEU A 80 -8.27 -11.76 14.96
N PRO A 81 -8.49 -10.54 14.46
CA PRO A 81 -8.53 -10.29 13.02
C PRO A 81 -7.26 -10.78 12.33
N LYS A 82 -7.42 -11.45 11.18
CA LYS A 82 -6.33 -12.01 10.38
C LYS A 82 -5.24 -10.99 10.03
N GLN A 83 -5.60 -9.71 9.96
CA GLN A 83 -4.70 -8.58 9.73
C GLN A 83 -3.61 -8.46 10.80
N ARG A 84 -3.82 -8.98 12.02
CA ARG A 84 -2.81 -8.99 13.09
C ARG A 84 -1.58 -9.82 12.71
N TYR A 85 -1.74 -10.86 11.89
CA TYR A 85 -0.61 -11.65 11.40
C TYR A 85 0.33 -10.83 10.51
N THR A 86 -0.16 -9.77 9.86
CA THR A 86 0.67 -8.86 9.06
C THR A 86 1.74 -8.17 9.92
N GLY A 87 1.40 -7.80 11.16
CA GLY A 87 2.36 -7.22 12.10
C GLY A 87 3.54 -8.13 12.43
N LEU A 88 3.39 -9.45 12.24
CA LEU A 88 4.48 -10.39 12.49
C LEU A 88 5.59 -10.33 11.43
N ALA A 89 5.27 -9.92 10.20
CA ALA A 89 6.21 -9.84 9.08
C ALA A 89 7.37 -8.85 9.36
N TYR A 90 7.13 -7.85 10.19
CA TYR A 90 8.11 -6.81 10.54
C TYR A 90 9.36 -7.35 11.24
N ARG A 91 9.29 -8.55 11.84
CA ARG A 91 10.46 -9.25 12.41
C ARG A 91 11.51 -9.60 11.36
N GLU A 92 11.11 -9.75 10.10
CA GLU A 92 12.02 -9.96 8.98
C GLU A 92 12.49 -8.64 8.32
N MET A 93 11.91 -7.51 8.70
CA MET A 93 12.11 -6.22 8.03
C MET A 93 13.09 -5.32 8.80
N THR A 94 14.14 -5.91 9.37
CA THR A 94 15.03 -5.23 10.32
C THR A 94 16.39 -4.84 9.74
N ASP A 95 16.59 -4.98 8.42
CA ASP A 95 17.85 -4.59 7.77
C ASP A 95 17.98 -3.04 7.73
N PRO A 96 18.95 -2.43 8.45
CA PRO A 96 19.12 -0.98 8.47
C PRO A 96 19.55 -0.39 7.11
N ASN A 97 19.93 -1.24 6.15
CA ASN A 97 20.28 -0.84 4.78
C ASN A 97 19.17 -1.06 3.75
N ALA A 98 17.98 -1.45 4.20
CA ALA A 98 16.83 -1.65 3.33
C ALA A 98 15.74 -0.57 3.51
N VAL A 99 15.12 -0.23 2.39
CA VAL A 99 13.80 0.41 2.30
C VAL A 99 12.79 -0.68 2.02
N TYR A 100 11.74 -0.74 2.84
CA TYR A 100 10.63 -1.67 2.65
C TYR A 100 9.46 -0.93 2.03
N LEU A 101 9.02 -1.39 0.85
CA LEU A 101 7.87 -0.87 0.12
C LEU A 101 6.68 -1.81 0.35
N ARG A 102 5.81 -1.44 1.28
CA ARG A 102 4.61 -2.18 1.63
C ARG A 102 3.56 -2.00 0.53
N LEU A 103 2.93 -3.07 0.07
CA LEU A 103 1.86 -3.09 -0.94
C LEU A 103 0.80 -4.12 -0.55
N ASP A 104 -0.48 -3.75 -0.47
CA ASP A 104 -1.58 -4.73 -0.35
C ASP A 104 -1.63 -5.63 -1.59
N ASP A 105 -2.18 -6.83 -1.43
CA ASP A 105 -2.32 -7.82 -2.52
C ASP A 105 -3.34 -7.43 -3.59
N ASP A 106 -4.09 -6.35 -3.35
CA ASP A 106 -5.04 -5.75 -4.25
C ASP A 106 -4.66 -4.33 -4.70
N VAL A 107 -3.37 -3.99 -4.63
CA VAL A 107 -2.82 -2.91 -5.45
C VAL A 107 -2.83 -3.34 -6.93
N VAL A 108 -3.56 -2.61 -7.77
CA VAL A 108 -3.83 -2.96 -9.17
C VAL A 108 -3.17 -2.03 -10.19
N TYR A 109 -2.48 -0.99 -9.72
CA TYR A 109 -1.72 -0.09 -10.57
C TYR A 109 -0.56 0.55 -9.80
N LEU A 110 0.62 0.60 -10.43
CA LEU A 110 1.75 1.42 -9.99
C LEU A 110 2.23 2.29 -11.15
N HIS A 111 2.18 3.61 -10.98
CA HIS A 111 2.74 4.54 -11.96
C HIS A 111 4.24 4.25 -12.16
N GLU A 112 4.78 4.51 -13.34
CA GLU A 112 6.18 4.19 -13.66
C GLU A 112 7.20 4.95 -12.81
N SER A 113 6.84 6.14 -12.31
CA SER A 113 7.68 6.93 -11.38
C SER A 113 7.41 6.62 -9.90
N ALA A 114 6.36 5.86 -9.58
CA ALA A 114 5.86 5.76 -8.20
C ALA A 114 6.89 5.17 -7.24
N VAL A 115 7.52 4.05 -7.60
CA VAL A 115 8.53 3.38 -6.74
C VAL A 115 9.72 4.30 -6.50
N GLU A 116 10.26 4.89 -7.55
CA GLU A 116 11.42 5.77 -7.43
C GLU A 116 11.12 7.01 -6.59
N ASN A 117 10.03 7.72 -6.89
CA ASN A 117 9.64 8.92 -6.16
C ASN A 117 9.38 8.63 -4.68
N LEU A 118 8.68 7.53 -4.38
CA LEU A 118 8.34 7.15 -3.02
C LEU A 118 9.57 6.73 -2.20
N VAL A 119 10.47 5.92 -2.79
CA VAL A 119 11.69 5.46 -2.13
C VAL A 119 12.65 6.63 -1.90
N ARG A 120 12.86 7.51 -2.89
CA ARG A 120 13.72 8.70 -2.70
C ARG A 120 13.17 9.64 -1.64
N ALA A 121 11.85 9.89 -1.66
CA ALA A 121 11.19 10.69 -0.62
C ALA A 121 11.39 10.08 0.77
N ARG A 122 11.28 8.76 0.91
CA ARG A 122 11.54 8.05 2.17
C ARG A 122 12.97 8.25 2.68
N LEU A 123 13.96 8.21 1.79
CA LEU A 123 15.38 8.39 2.13
C LEU A 123 15.70 9.85 2.50
N GLN A 124 15.07 10.81 1.83
CA GLN A 124 15.26 12.25 2.07
C GLN A 124 14.57 12.73 3.35
N MET A 125 13.45 12.09 3.72
CA MET A 125 12.71 12.39 4.94
C MET A 125 12.82 11.21 5.89
N PRO A 126 13.86 11.03 6.72
CA PRO A 126 14.00 9.83 7.54
C PRO A 126 13.08 9.81 8.78
N ALA A 127 12.52 10.94 9.19
CA ALA A 127 11.79 11.06 10.46
C ALA A 127 10.37 10.44 10.51
N PRO A 128 9.50 10.61 9.49
CA PRO A 128 8.16 10.00 9.49
C PRO A 128 8.21 8.47 9.59
N THR A 129 7.23 7.80 10.19
CA THR A 129 7.19 6.32 10.21
C THR A 129 6.97 5.77 8.79
N ALA A 130 6.06 6.38 8.05
CA ALA A 130 5.69 6.00 6.69
C ALA A 130 5.65 7.22 5.77
N VAL A 131 6.08 7.01 4.52
CA VAL A 131 5.75 7.90 3.40
C VAL A 131 4.78 7.15 2.50
N PHE A 132 3.58 7.71 2.33
CA PHE A 132 2.51 7.19 1.51
C PHE A 132 2.55 7.82 0.12
N PRO A 133 2.26 7.08 -0.96
CA PRO A 133 1.93 7.67 -2.25
C PRO A 133 0.48 8.19 -2.25
N VAL A 134 0.10 8.88 -3.32
CA VAL A 134 -1.31 9.13 -3.66
C VAL A 134 -1.95 7.80 -4.07
N ILE A 135 -2.67 7.19 -3.14
CA ILE A 135 -3.40 5.94 -3.36
C ILE A 135 -4.80 6.26 -3.87
N PHE A 136 -5.05 5.98 -5.14
CA PHE A 136 -6.40 5.98 -5.69
C PHE A 136 -7.22 4.88 -5.03
N ASN A 137 -8.47 5.23 -4.71
CA ASN A 137 -9.37 4.47 -3.84
C ASN A 137 -8.82 4.29 -2.41
N ASN A 138 -8.49 5.42 -1.78
CA ASN A 138 -8.22 5.57 -0.35
C ASN A 138 -8.92 6.86 0.13
N ALA A 139 -9.60 6.84 1.28
CA ALA A 139 -10.40 7.97 1.72
C ALA A 139 -9.58 9.24 1.97
N LEU A 140 -8.42 9.13 2.63
CA LEU A 140 -7.59 10.30 2.91
C LEU A 140 -6.93 10.84 1.64
N CYS A 141 -6.45 9.98 0.75
CA CYS A 141 -5.97 10.42 -0.56
C CYS A 141 -7.09 11.09 -1.37
N SER A 142 -8.31 10.57 -1.32
CA SER A 142 -9.47 11.16 -2.01
C SER A 142 -9.80 12.55 -1.48
N TYR A 143 -9.71 12.75 -0.16
CA TYR A 143 -9.80 14.09 0.45
C TYR A 143 -8.74 15.04 -0.12
N PHE A 144 -7.46 14.64 -0.15
CA PHE A 144 -6.40 15.51 -0.69
C PHE A 144 -6.52 15.74 -2.20
N LEU A 145 -7.00 14.75 -2.97
CA LEU A 145 -7.33 14.92 -4.38
C LEU A 145 -8.46 15.95 -4.57
N GLN A 146 -9.47 15.99 -3.69
CA GLN A 146 -10.50 17.04 -3.71
C GLN A 146 -9.95 18.42 -3.33
N VAL A 147 -9.11 18.50 -2.29
CA VAL A 147 -8.40 19.74 -1.90
C VAL A 147 -7.58 20.28 -3.08
N CYS A 148 -6.91 19.41 -3.82
CA CYS A 148 -6.11 19.75 -5.00
C CYS A 148 -6.94 19.89 -6.29
N ARG A 149 -8.27 19.79 -6.22
CA ARG A 149 -9.21 19.89 -7.34
C ARG A 149 -8.96 18.89 -8.46
N LYS A 150 -8.41 17.72 -8.12
CA LYS A 150 -8.21 16.58 -9.03
C LYS A 150 -9.44 15.68 -9.06
N VAL A 151 -10.14 15.57 -7.94
CA VAL A 151 -11.42 14.87 -7.83
C VAL A 151 -12.52 15.91 -7.57
N PRO A 152 -13.64 15.89 -8.30
CA PRO A 152 -14.71 16.85 -8.09
C PRO A 152 -15.50 16.63 -6.79
N LEU A 153 -15.98 17.71 -6.18
CA LEU A 153 -16.79 17.64 -4.94
C LEU A 153 -18.21 17.13 -5.21
N GLU A 154 -18.73 17.32 -6.43
CA GLU A 154 -20.06 16.86 -6.84
C GLU A 154 -20.17 15.33 -6.93
N TRP A 155 -19.05 14.61 -6.86
CA TRP A 155 -19.05 13.14 -6.74
C TRP A 155 -19.37 12.68 -5.31
N GLY A 156 -19.36 13.62 -4.35
CA GLY A 156 -19.54 13.39 -2.92
C GLY A 156 -18.36 13.99 -2.16
N GLU A 157 -18.62 14.84 -1.16
CA GLU A 157 -17.56 15.44 -0.35
C GLU A 157 -16.96 14.39 0.60
N VAL A 158 -15.66 14.13 0.47
CA VAL A 158 -14.92 13.20 1.32
C VAL A 158 -14.36 13.99 2.50
N LYS A 159 -14.58 13.51 3.72
CA LYS A 159 -13.98 14.11 4.92
C LYS A 159 -12.61 13.48 5.20
N PRO A 160 -11.70 14.20 5.88
CA PRO A 160 -10.37 13.71 6.24
C PRO A 160 -10.45 12.66 7.37
N TYR A 161 -11.01 11.49 7.05
CA TYR A 161 -11.25 10.36 7.93
C TYR A 161 -11.07 9.05 7.14
N CYS A 162 -10.31 8.08 7.68
CA CYS A 162 -9.97 6.85 6.95
C CYS A 162 -11.17 5.98 6.57
N MET A 163 -12.23 5.99 7.38
CA MET A 163 -13.48 5.25 7.14
C MET A 163 -14.61 6.18 6.67
N ASP A 164 -14.28 7.24 5.94
CA ASP A 164 -15.26 8.18 5.40
C ASP A 164 -16.34 7.45 4.56
N PRO A 165 -17.64 7.74 4.76
CA PRO A 165 -18.73 7.03 4.09
C PRO A 165 -18.73 7.22 2.56
N ILE A 166 -18.06 8.24 2.03
CA ILE A 166 -17.90 8.45 0.59
C ILE A 166 -16.60 7.81 0.13
N GLY A 167 -15.46 8.26 0.65
CA GLY A 167 -14.13 7.85 0.18
C GLY A 167 -13.78 6.39 0.47
N TRP A 168 -14.31 5.81 1.55
CA TRP A 168 -14.07 4.42 1.94
C TRP A 168 -15.25 3.51 1.60
N ALA A 169 -16.49 3.91 1.94
CA ALA A 169 -17.64 2.98 1.84
C ALA A 169 -18.37 2.97 0.49
N SER A 170 -18.36 4.09 -0.27
CA SER A 170 -19.24 4.26 -1.43
C SER A 170 -18.69 3.59 -2.69
N GLY A 171 -19.32 2.47 -3.09
CA GLY A 171 -19.00 1.78 -4.34
C GLY A 171 -19.14 2.66 -5.61
N PRO A 172 -20.22 3.44 -5.78
CA PRO A 172 -20.34 4.36 -6.92
C PRO A 172 -19.25 5.43 -6.98
N PHE A 173 -18.79 5.93 -5.83
CA PHE A 173 -17.66 6.87 -5.77
C PHE A 173 -16.36 6.18 -6.19
N ALA A 174 -16.11 4.97 -5.68
CA ALA A 174 -14.94 4.17 -6.04
C ALA A 174 -14.88 3.88 -7.54
N VAL A 175 -16.00 3.52 -8.17
CA VAL A 175 -16.09 3.33 -9.63
C VAL A 175 -15.63 4.57 -10.38
N LYS A 176 -16.18 5.76 -10.06
CA LYS A 176 -15.78 7.02 -10.69
C LYS A 176 -14.30 7.33 -10.52
N LEU A 177 -13.75 7.05 -9.33
CA LEU A 177 -12.35 7.31 -9.02
C LEU A 177 -11.41 6.40 -9.83
N HIS A 178 -11.76 5.12 -10.00
CA HIS A 178 -11.04 4.21 -10.86
C HIS A 178 -11.16 4.57 -12.34
N GLU A 179 -12.36 4.94 -12.80
CA GLU A 179 -12.58 5.37 -14.19
C GLU A 179 -11.78 6.63 -14.53
N LEU A 180 -11.68 7.59 -13.60
CA LEU A 180 -10.81 8.76 -13.73
C LEU A 180 -9.36 8.33 -13.95
N LEU A 181 -8.81 7.51 -13.06
CA LEU A 181 -7.42 7.07 -13.17
C LEU A 181 -7.18 6.26 -14.45
N LEU A 182 -8.05 5.31 -14.78
CA LEU A 182 -7.95 4.52 -16.00
C LEU A 182 -7.98 5.40 -17.26
N GLY A 183 -8.81 6.44 -17.29
CA GLY A 183 -8.81 7.41 -18.39
C GLY A 183 -7.45 8.10 -18.57
N HIS A 184 -6.85 8.57 -17.47
CA HIS A 184 -5.51 9.17 -17.51
C HIS A 184 -4.40 8.17 -17.88
N ILE A 185 -4.53 6.90 -17.47
CA ILE A 185 -3.61 5.83 -17.87
C ILE A 185 -3.70 5.62 -19.39
N GLU A 186 -4.90 5.52 -19.93
CA GLU A 186 -5.15 5.28 -21.36
C GLU A 186 -4.64 6.43 -22.25
N THR A 187 -4.70 7.68 -21.75
CA THR A 187 -4.22 8.86 -22.47
C THR A 187 -2.77 9.23 -22.15
N GLY A 188 -2.10 8.54 -21.22
CA GLY A 188 -0.73 8.84 -20.81
C GLY A 188 -0.58 10.20 -20.12
N THR A 189 -1.53 10.56 -19.25
CA THR A 189 -1.58 11.86 -18.55
C THR A 189 -1.76 11.70 -17.04
N VAL A 190 -1.27 10.60 -16.45
CA VAL A 190 -1.45 10.30 -15.01
C VAL A 190 -0.79 11.36 -14.12
N GLU A 191 0.28 12.00 -14.58
CA GLU A 191 0.97 13.09 -13.89
C GLU A 191 0.09 14.33 -13.66
N GLU A 192 -0.98 14.51 -14.45
CA GLU A 192 -1.96 15.57 -14.21
C GLU A 192 -2.71 15.38 -12.88
N LEU A 193 -2.71 14.15 -12.33
CA LEU A 193 -3.31 13.80 -11.05
C LEU A 193 -2.37 13.99 -9.86
N TYR A 194 -1.10 14.39 -10.08
CA TYR A 194 -0.20 14.73 -8.99
C TYR A 194 -0.75 15.87 -8.14
N LEU A 195 -0.50 15.78 -6.83
CA LEU A 195 -0.82 16.86 -5.91
C LEU A 195 0.20 17.98 -6.07
N TYR A 196 -0.20 19.22 -5.75
CA TYR A 196 0.70 20.38 -5.90
C TYR A 196 1.84 20.42 -4.88
N GLN A 197 1.76 19.60 -3.83
CA GLN A 197 2.77 19.46 -2.79
C GLN A 197 2.59 18.13 -2.04
N ASP A 198 3.53 17.84 -1.15
CA ASP A 198 3.41 16.79 -0.15
C ASP A 198 2.56 17.29 1.03
N PHE A 199 1.82 16.38 1.68
CA PHE A 199 0.96 16.72 2.81
C PHE A 199 1.34 15.93 4.06
N PRO A 200 1.39 16.58 5.23
CA PRO A 200 1.43 15.85 6.49
C PRO A 200 0.10 15.14 6.72
N VAL A 201 0.18 13.88 7.12
CA VAL A 201 -0.98 13.06 7.52
C VAL A 201 -1.22 13.33 9.01
N GLN A 202 -1.96 14.40 9.29
CA GLN A 202 -2.29 14.89 10.64
C GLN A 202 -3.80 14.92 10.83
N ASN A 203 -4.24 14.68 12.06
CA ASN A 203 -5.64 14.82 12.42
C ASN A 203 -6.05 16.30 12.33
N PRO A 204 -7.00 16.65 11.45
CA PRO A 204 -7.36 18.05 11.22
C PRO A 204 -8.18 18.66 12.37
N ASN A 205 -8.71 17.84 13.28
CA ASN A 205 -9.52 18.33 14.40
C ASN A 205 -8.66 18.88 15.55
N ASP A 206 -7.51 18.26 15.81
CA ASP A 206 -6.64 18.60 16.96
C ASP A 206 -5.17 18.85 16.58
N GLY A 207 -4.81 18.69 15.30
CA GLY A 207 -3.44 18.85 14.81
C GLY A 207 -2.49 17.73 15.23
N SER A 208 -3.00 16.63 15.80
CA SER A 208 -2.14 15.53 16.25
C SER A 208 -1.50 14.78 15.09
N ASN A 209 -0.29 14.28 15.33
CA ASN A 209 0.52 13.56 14.33
C ASN A 209 0.01 12.14 14.03
N GLY A 210 -0.89 11.62 14.86
CA GLY A 210 -1.53 10.32 14.65
C GLY A 210 -2.85 10.48 13.92
N MET A 211 -2.90 10.00 12.68
CA MET A 211 -4.13 9.97 11.90
C MET A 211 -4.21 8.62 11.22
N GLN A 212 -5.24 7.85 11.59
CA GLN A 212 -5.45 6.53 11.01
C GLN A 212 -5.60 6.67 9.50
N PHE A 213 -4.85 5.86 8.75
CA PHE A 213 -4.79 5.86 7.31
C PHE A 213 -4.88 4.39 6.86
N SER A 214 -5.80 4.06 5.95
CA SER A 214 -5.91 2.69 5.46
C SER A 214 -4.63 2.31 4.72
N VAL A 215 -3.79 1.48 5.34
CA VAL A 215 -2.47 1.17 4.81
C VAL A 215 -2.63 0.22 3.64
N SER A 216 -2.44 0.74 2.42
CA SER A 216 -2.41 -0.07 1.19
C SER A 216 -1.08 0.00 0.46
N CYS A 217 -0.37 1.13 0.57
CA CYS A 217 0.99 1.26 0.03
C CYS A 217 1.78 2.30 0.83
N PHE A 218 3.02 2.01 1.23
CA PHE A 218 3.92 3.00 1.80
C PHE A 218 5.38 2.51 1.81
N ALA A 219 6.31 3.46 1.93
CA ALA A 219 7.72 3.16 2.17
C ALA A 219 8.12 3.39 3.64
N SER A 220 8.93 2.49 4.18
CA SER A 220 9.54 2.57 5.52
C SER A 220 11.02 2.13 5.48
N LEU A 221 11.75 2.39 6.56
CA LEU A 221 13.16 2.02 6.68
C LEU A 221 13.32 0.85 7.65
N GLY A 222 14.16 -0.14 7.31
CA GLY A 222 14.41 -1.27 8.22
C GLY A 222 15.04 -0.85 9.55
N SER A 223 15.81 0.24 9.54
CA SER A 223 16.38 0.84 10.75
C SER A 223 15.33 1.32 11.75
N MET A 224 14.09 1.56 11.32
CA MET A 224 12.98 1.91 12.23
C MET A 224 12.51 0.72 13.07
N TYR A 225 12.72 -0.49 12.55
CA TYR A 225 12.27 -1.74 13.15
C TYR A 225 13.38 -2.47 13.89
N ALA A 226 14.64 -2.28 13.50
CA ALA A 226 15.80 -2.93 14.10
C ALA A 226 15.92 -2.71 15.62
N ASP A 227 15.71 -1.47 16.06
CA ASP A 227 15.95 -1.04 17.45
C ASP A 227 14.64 -0.81 18.24
N LEU A 228 13.56 -1.52 17.90
CA LEU A 228 12.31 -1.42 18.64
C LEU A 228 12.47 -1.92 20.09
N PRO A 229 11.86 -1.25 21.09
CA PRO A 229 12.10 -1.51 22.50
C PRO A 229 11.68 -2.92 22.95
N ASP A 230 10.63 -3.47 22.33
CA ASP A 230 10.11 -4.81 22.62
C ASP A 230 10.82 -5.92 21.83
N GLY A 231 11.85 -5.56 21.06
CA GLY A 231 12.67 -6.43 20.23
C GLY A 231 12.56 -6.09 18.74
N PRO A 232 13.55 -6.50 17.92
CA PRO A 232 13.58 -6.17 16.49
C PRO A 232 12.30 -6.59 15.76
N GLY A 233 11.64 -5.63 15.13
CA GLY A 233 10.40 -5.83 14.38
C GLY A 233 9.17 -6.18 15.21
N VAL A 234 9.21 -6.04 16.53
CA VAL A 234 8.06 -6.25 17.41
C VAL A 234 7.25 -4.96 17.53
N LEU A 235 6.11 -4.91 16.86
CA LEU A 235 5.17 -3.79 16.93
C LEU A 235 4.33 -3.89 18.22
N VAL A 236 4.27 -2.79 18.99
CA VAL A 236 3.41 -2.67 20.18
C VAL A 236 2.62 -1.35 20.10
N PRO A 237 1.28 -1.38 20.01
CA PRO A 237 0.44 -2.57 19.84
C PRO A 237 0.72 -3.32 18.52
N ASP A 238 0.39 -4.61 18.49
CA ASP A 238 0.70 -5.56 17.42
C ASP A 238 -0.32 -5.52 16.27
N GLU A 239 -0.64 -4.33 15.78
CA GLU A 239 -1.54 -4.12 14.65
C GLU A 239 -0.91 -3.07 13.72
N GLU A 240 -0.59 -3.48 12.49
CA GLU A 240 0.23 -2.71 11.54
C GLU A 240 -0.32 -1.30 11.30
N GLU A 241 -1.62 -1.19 11.01
CA GLU A 241 -2.21 0.04 10.53
C GLU A 241 -2.16 1.12 11.60
N SER A 242 -2.75 0.83 12.77
CA SER A 242 -2.77 1.75 13.91
C SER A 242 -1.37 2.01 14.46
N TRP A 243 -0.49 1.00 14.48
CA TRP A 243 0.89 1.21 14.91
C TRP A 243 1.60 2.22 14.01
N THR A 244 1.53 2.01 12.69
CA THR A 244 2.23 2.81 11.69
C THR A 244 1.65 4.22 11.56
N THR A 245 0.33 4.35 11.66
CA THR A 245 -0.39 5.59 11.29
C THR A 245 -0.82 6.44 12.48
N VAL A 246 -0.93 5.83 13.67
CA VAL A 246 -1.38 6.51 14.88
C VAL A 246 -0.32 6.45 15.98
N HIS A 247 -0.03 5.26 16.49
CA HIS A 247 0.75 5.11 17.72
C HIS A 247 2.20 5.57 17.55
N ARG A 248 2.89 5.14 16.49
CA ARG A 248 4.28 5.52 16.26
C ARG A 248 4.43 7.01 15.95
N PRO A 249 3.65 7.62 15.04
CA PRO A 249 3.66 9.08 14.82
C PRO A 249 3.43 9.90 16.09
N LEU A 250 2.48 9.50 16.95
CA LEU A 250 2.25 10.15 18.25
C LEU A 250 3.46 10.00 19.18
N ALA A 251 4.03 8.79 19.27
CA ALA A 251 5.16 8.52 20.16
C ALA A 251 6.42 9.29 19.80
N ILE A 252 6.70 9.50 18.51
CA ILE A 252 7.88 10.23 18.04
C ILE A 252 7.62 11.72 17.79
N GLY A 253 6.36 12.17 17.83
CA GLY A 253 6.01 13.56 17.57
C GLY A 253 6.20 13.99 16.11
N VAL A 254 6.13 13.07 15.15
CA VAL A 254 6.33 13.33 13.71
C VAL A 254 5.19 12.71 12.92
N PRO A 255 4.45 13.47 12.07
CA PRO A 255 3.39 12.92 11.27
C PRO A 255 3.95 12.07 10.12
N ASN A 256 3.12 11.16 9.60
CA ASN A 256 3.42 10.54 8.32
C ASN A 256 3.28 11.55 7.17
N ILE A 257 3.82 11.23 6.00
CA ILE A 257 3.79 12.11 4.83
C ILE A 257 3.06 11.43 3.68
N LEU A 258 2.19 12.17 3.00
CA LEU A 258 1.64 11.85 1.70
C LEU A 258 2.50 12.51 0.61
N ARG A 259 3.20 11.71 -0.19
CA ARG A 259 4.03 12.13 -1.31
C ARG A 259 3.16 12.40 -2.54
N GLY A 260 3.16 13.64 -3.02
CA GLY A 260 2.21 14.14 -4.01
C GLY A 260 2.43 13.67 -5.46
N ASP A 261 3.62 13.15 -5.78
CA ASP A 261 4.04 12.77 -7.13
C ASP A 261 4.32 11.26 -7.30
N ALA A 262 3.78 10.43 -6.40
CA ALA A 262 3.80 8.98 -6.53
C ALA A 262 2.35 8.48 -6.57
N ILE A 263 1.91 7.86 -7.67
CA ILE A 263 0.53 7.37 -7.84
C ILE A 263 0.49 5.84 -7.82
N VAL A 264 -0.42 5.31 -7.02
CA VAL A 264 -0.75 3.89 -6.89
C VAL A 264 -2.27 3.73 -6.85
N SER A 265 -2.82 2.59 -7.26
CA SER A 265 -4.26 2.30 -7.08
C SER A 265 -4.48 1.04 -6.27
N HIS A 266 -5.27 1.15 -5.22
CA HIS A 266 -5.82 0.04 -4.44
C HIS A 266 -7.20 -0.35 -4.99
N TYR A 267 -7.52 -1.64 -5.10
CA TYR A 267 -8.71 -2.08 -5.82
C TYR A 267 -10.01 -1.83 -5.06
N SER A 268 -10.17 -2.32 -3.83
CA SER A 268 -11.48 -2.27 -3.20
C SER A 268 -11.46 -2.31 -1.68
N PHE A 269 -12.28 -1.48 -1.04
CA PHE A 269 -12.72 -1.72 0.32
C PHE A 269 -13.98 -2.58 0.38
N PHE A 270 -14.20 -3.20 1.54
CA PHE A 270 -15.24 -4.20 1.80
C PHE A 270 -16.58 -3.97 1.08
N THR A 271 -17.18 -2.78 1.24
CA THR A 271 -18.52 -2.48 0.70
C THR A 271 -18.53 -2.14 -0.79
N GLN A 272 -17.38 -1.90 -1.41
CA GLN A 272 -17.26 -1.42 -2.78
C GLN A 272 -17.28 -2.56 -3.81
N GLY A 273 -16.87 -3.77 -3.39
CA GLY A 273 -16.64 -4.92 -4.27
C GLY A 273 -17.76 -5.20 -5.30
N PRO A 274 -19.06 -5.27 -4.90
CA PRO A 274 -20.14 -5.52 -5.85
C PRO A 274 -20.22 -4.50 -6.99
N PHE A 275 -19.97 -3.23 -6.72
CA PHE A 275 -20.04 -2.15 -7.72
C PHE A 275 -18.85 -2.21 -8.69
N LEU A 276 -17.65 -2.42 -8.16
CA LEU A 276 -16.42 -2.52 -8.96
C LEU A 276 -16.44 -3.75 -9.87
N ASN A 277 -16.96 -4.88 -9.36
CA ASN A 277 -17.17 -6.09 -10.15
C ASN A 277 -18.19 -5.84 -11.28
N ALA A 278 -19.33 -5.20 -10.97
CA ALA A 278 -20.37 -4.93 -11.96
C ALA A 278 -19.89 -3.96 -13.06
N ALA A 279 -19.00 -3.02 -12.73
CA ALA A 279 -18.40 -2.09 -13.67
C ALA A 279 -17.18 -2.64 -14.43
N GLY A 280 -16.76 -3.89 -14.18
CA GLY A 280 -15.64 -4.52 -14.88
C GLY A 280 -14.27 -3.85 -14.62
N ILE A 281 -14.13 -3.14 -13.49
CA ILE A 281 -12.94 -2.32 -13.21
C ILE A 281 -11.65 -3.15 -13.16
N LEU A 282 -11.69 -4.32 -12.54
CA LEU A 282 -10.50 -5.17 -12.39
C LEU A 282 -9.98 -5.68 -13.74
N ASP A 283 -10.88 -5.97 -14.68
CA ASP A 283 -10.50 -6.48 -16.00
C ASP A 283 -9.78 -5.39 -16.82
N ARG A 284 -10.24 -4.13 -16.71
CA ARG A 284 -9.54 -2.99 -17.31
C ARG A 284 -8.13 -2.80 -16.77
N TYR A 285 -7.93 -2.92 -15.45
CA TYR A 285 -6.58 -2.89 -14.87
C TYR A 285 -5.71 -4.06 -15.34
N ARG A 286 -6.30 -5.25 -15.53
CA ARG A 286 -5.58 -6.39 -16.10
C ARG A 286 -5.11 -6.10 -17.52
N GLU A 287 -5.97 -5.54 -18.36
CA GLU A 287 -5.62 -5.16 -19.73
C GLU A 287 -4.52 -4.10 -19.80
N VAL A 288 -4.48 -3.16 -18.85
CA VAL A 288 -3.39 -2.20 -18.70
C VAL A 288 -2.09 -2.90 -18.33
N ALA A 289 -2.13 -3.79 -17.33
CA ALA A 289 -0.93 -4.47 -16.82
C ALA A 289 -0.30 -5.44 -17.83
N GLU A 290 -1.08 -6.01 -18.76
CA GLU A 290 -0.55 -6.86 -19.84
C GLU A 290 0.22 -6.08 -20.93
N LYS A 291 0.21 -4.74 -20.89
CA LYS A 291 0.93 -3.88 -21.86
C LYS A 291 2.31 -3.41 -21.37
N LEU A 292 2.73 -3.82 -20.17
CA LEU A 292 4.00 -3.42 -19.53
C LEU A 292 5.25 -4.06 -20.16
#